data_AF-A0A210P7U2-F1
#
_entry.id   AF-A0A210P7U2-F1
#
_cell.length_a   1.000
_cell.length_b   1.000
_cell.length_c   1.000
_cell.angle_alpha   90.00
_cell.angle_beta   90.00
_cell.angle_gamma   90.00
#
_symmetry.space_group_name_H-M   'P 1'
#
loop_
_entity.id
_entity.type
_entity.pdbx_description
1 polymer ?
#
loop_
_entity_poly.entity_id
_entity_poly.type
_entity_poly.pdbx_seq_one_letter_code
_entity_poly.pdbx_strand_id
1 'polypeptide(L)'
;MRKSQKINKIKSLNKLLKELNSSLPPNADTLKSTVQKVYLQINKSDNVSKNYNEIHDALITLNNALQQAALKKTYHFSPAQNKIIHEINSVEHKSL
;
A
#
# COMPACT_ATOMS: atom_id res chain seq x y z
N MET A 1 -5.32 -15.57 12.54
CA MET A 1 -3.99 -15.61 11.86
C MET A 1 -2.86 -15.64 12.88
N ARG A 2 -1.85 -16.51 12.72
CA ARG A 2 -0.68 -16.65 13.63
C ARG A 2 0.25 -15.44 13.52
N LYS A 3 1.05 -15.16 14.56
CA LYS A 3 2.01 -14.03 14.58
C LYS A 3 2.97 -14.03 13.39
N SER A 4 3.54 -15.19 13.04
CA SER A 4 4.44 -15.34 11.88
C SER A 4 3.77 -14.98 10.56
N GLN A 5 2.52 -15.38 10.37
CA GLN A 5 1.74 -15.02 9.20
C GLN A 5 1.50 -13.50 9.14
N LYS A 6 1.18 -12.85 10.27
CA LYS A 6 1.00 -11.39 10.34
C LYS A 6 2.28 -10.64 9.95
N ILE A 7 3.43 -11.09 10.47
CA ILE A 7 4.74 -10.55 10.11
C ILE A 7 4.98 -10.67 8.60
N ASN A 8 4.74 -11.85 8.03
CA ASN A 8 4.96 -12.07 6.60
C ASN A 8 4.05 -11.19 5.74
N LYS A 9 2.78 -11.04 6.13
CA LYS A 9 1.83 -10.17 5.45
C LYS A 9 2.27 -8.69 5.49
N ILE A 10 2.69 -8.19 6.66
CA ILE A 10 3.24 -6.83 6.80
C ILE A 10 4.51 -6.66 5.96
N LYS A 11 5.45 -7.62 5.99
CA LYS A 11 6.69 -7.56 5.20
C LYS A 11 6.42 -7.52 3.69
N SER A 12 5.53 -8.39 3.21
CA SER A 12 5.14 -8.41 1.79
C SER A 12 4.51 -7.09 1.37
N LEU A 13 3.59 -6.55 2.19
CA LEU A 13 2.97 -5.26 1.91
C LEU A 13 3.98 -4.11 1.91
N ASN A 14 4.88 -4.06 2.89
CA ASN A 14 5.95 -3.06 2.96
C ASN A 14 6.87 -3.11 1.72
N LYS A 15 7.17 -4.31 1.21
CA LYS A 15 7.94 -4.48 -0.03
C LYS A 15 7.19 -3.89 -1.23
N LEU A 16 5.91 -4.24 -1.39
CA LEU A 16 5.09 -3.73 -2.50
C LEU A 16 4.90 -2.21 -2.44
N LEU A 17 4.70 -1.63 -1.25
CA LEU A 17 4.61 -0.18 -1.06
C LEU A 17 5.93 0.51 -1.46
N LYS A 18 7.08 -0.09 -1.10
CA LYS A 18 8.38 0.43 -1.51
C LYS A 18 8.58 0.35 -3.03
N GLU A 19 8.19 -0.76 -3.65
CA GLU A 19 8.25 -0.94 -5.11
C GLU A 19 7.36 0.06 -5.84
N LEU A 20 6.11 0.25 -5.38
CA LEU A 20 5.22 1.26 -5.91
C LEU A 20 5.84 2.65 -5.79
N ASN A 21 6.30 3.05 -4.60
CA ASN A 21 6.91 4.37 -4.38
C ASN A 21 8.13 4.63 -5.28
N SER A 22 8.97 3.61 -5.46
CA SER A 22 10.18 3.70 -6.28
C SER A 22 9.87 3.76 -7.78
N SER A 23 8.76 3.14 -8.20
CA SER A 23 8.30 3.16 -9.59
C SER A 23 7.64 4.48 -10.00
N LEU A 24 7.19 5.30 -9.03
CA LEU A 24 6.57 6.59 -9.30
C LEU A 24 7.62 7.63 -9.73
N PRO A 25 7.34 8.45 -10.75
CA PRO A 25 8.29 9.47 -11.21
C PRO A 25 8.52 10.54 -10.12
N PRO A 26 9.62 11.31 -10.20
CA PRO A 26 9.96 12.34 -9.22
C PRO A 26 8.85 13.34 -8.94
N ASN A 27 8.08 13.73 -9.96
CA ASN A 27 7.01 14.73 -9.89
C ASN A 27 5.64 14.19 -9.40
N ALA A 28 5.55 12.92 -8.99
CA ALA A 28 4.32 12.34 -8.46
C ALA A 28 4.17 12.56 -6.94
N ASP A 29 4.44 13.78 -6.45
CA ASP A 29 4.61 14.09 -5.02
C ASP A 29 3.43 13.66 -4.15
N THR A 30 2.20 13.94 -4.59
CA THR A 30 0.98 13.57 -3.86
C THR A 30 0.84 12.06 -3.70
N LEU A 31 1.16 11.29 -4.73
CA LEU A 31 1.10 9.82 -4.69
C LEU A 31 2.22 9.25 -3.82
N LYS A 32 3.44 9.76 -3.95
CA LYS A 32 4.58 9.36 -3.11
C LYS A 32 4.32 9.64 -1.64
N SER A 33 3.82 10.83 -1.32
CA SER A 33 3.42 11.21 0.04
C SER A 33 2.34 10.27 0.59
N THR A 34 1.35 9.92 -0.23
CA THR A 34 0.30 8.96 0.18
C THR A 34 0.87 7.57 0.45
N VAL A 35 1.72 7.04 -0.43
CA VAL A 35 2.35 5.72 -0.24
C VAL A 35 3.20 5.71 1.04
N GLN A 36 3.95 6.77 1.29
CA GLN A 36 4.74 6.92 2.51
C GLN A 36 3.86 7.01 3.76
N LYS A 37 2.75 7.77 3.72
CA LYS A 37 1.79 7.85 4.82
C LYS A 37 1.20 6.49 5.17
N VAL A 38 0.82 5.71 4.16
CA VAL A 38 0.27 4.35 4.31
C VAL A 38 1.30 3.42 4.93
N TYR A 39 2.55 3.47 4.47
CA TYR A 39 3.66 2.72 5.07
C TYR A 39 3.83 3.07 6.56
N LEU A 40 3.86 4.36 6.89
CA LEU A 40 4.02 4.80 8.28
C LEU A 40 2.84 4.39 9.16
N GLN A 41 1.60 4.47 8.65
CA GLN A 41 0.40 4.05 9.36
C GLN A 41 0.44 2.56 9.73
N ILE A 42 0.82 1.70 8.78
CA ILE A 42 0.95 0.26 9.02
C ILE A 42 2.04 -0.03 10.07
N ASN A 43 3.13 0.73 10.05
CA ASN A 43 4.30 0.48 10.89
C ASN A 43 4.36 1.39 12.14
N LYS A 44 3.24 1.98 12.56
CA LYS A 44 3.20 3.01 13.61
C LYS A 44 3.49 2.51 15.04
N SER A 45 3.48 1.19 15.26
CA SER A 45 3.65 0.60 16.59
C SER A 45 4.64 -0.57 16.56
N ASP A 46 5.25 -0.89 17.69
CA ASP A 46 6.15 -2.05 17.79
C ASP A 46 5.39 -3.39 17.87
N ASN A 47 4.07 -3.35 18.06
CA ASN A 47 3.22 -4.52 18.15
C ASN A 47 2.70 -4.97 16.78
N VAL A 48 3.14 -6.16 16.34
CA VAL A 48 2.72 -6.80 15.08
C VAL A 48 1.20 -6.91 14.93
N SER A 49 0.47 -7.23 16.00
CA SER A 49 -1.00 -7.34 15.92
C SER A 49 -1.66 -5.99 15.70
N LYS A 50 -1.17 -4.93 16.34
CA LYS A 50 -1.67 -3.56 16.09
C LYS A 50 -1.38 -3.16 14.64
N ASN A 51 -0.15 -3.32 14.17
CA ASN A 51 0.25 -3.01 12.80
C ASN A 51 -0.57 -3.77 11.75
N TYR A 52 -0.85 -5.05 12.02
CA TYR A 52 -1.70 -5.86 11.15
C TYR A 52 -3.13 -5.31 11.05
N ASN A 53 -3.69 -4.82 12.15
CA ASN A 53 -5.04 -4.26 12.17
C ASN A 53 -5.15 -2.93 11.41
N GLU A 54 -4.04 -2.19 11.28
CA GLU A 54 -3.99 -0.94 10.50
C GLU A 54 -4.02 -1.16 8.98
N ILE A 55 -3.77 -2.38 8.50
CA ILE A 55 -3.63 -2.67 7.07
C ILE A 55 -4.90 -2.27 6.31
N HIS A 56 -6.09 -2.62 6.82
CA HIS A 56 -7.34 -2.34 6.13
C HIS A 56 -7.54 -0.83 5.87
N ASP A 57 -7.50 -0.03 6.94
CA ASP A 57 -7.70 1.42 6.85
C ASP A 57 -6.60 2.11 6.03
N ALA A 58 -5.36 1.63 6.13
CA ALA A 58 -4.24 2.14 5.35
C ALA A 58 -4.42 1.84 3.85
N LEU A 59 -4.90 0.64 3.49
CA LEU A 59 -5.18 0.28 2.10
C LEU A 59 -6.40 1.00 1.52
N ILE A 60 -7.43 1.26 2.31
CA ILE A 60 -8.54 2.14 1.89
C ILE A 60 -8.01 3.52 1.53
N THR A 61 -7.15 4.09 2.38
CA THR A 61 -6.53 5.41 2.13
C THR A 61 -5.72 5.41 0.82
N LEU A 62 -4.91 4.37 0.61
CA LEU A 62 -4.13 4.22 -0.62
C LEU A 62 -5.04 4.13 -1.86
N ASN A 63 -6.02 3.22 -1.82
CA ASN A 63 -6.91 2.96 -2.94
C ASN A 63 -7.73 4.19 -3.32
N ASN A 64 -8.23 4.94 -2.34
CA ASN A 64 -8.93 6.19 -2.60
C ASN A 64 -8.03 7.19 -3.34
N ALA A 65 -6.77 7.36 -2.92
CA ALA A 65 -5.85 8.27 -3.59
C ALA A 65 -5.49 7.82 -5.01
N LEU A 66 -5.23 6.52 -5.22
CA LEU A 66 -4.95 5.94 -6.53
C LEU A 66 -6.13 6.12 -7.49
N GLN A 67 -7.35 5.83 -7.03
CA GLN A 67 -8.57 6.01 -7.82
C GLN A 67 -8.82 7.48 -8.15
N GLN A 68 -8.66 8.38 -7.18
CA GLN A 68 -8.81 9.82 -7.41
C GLN A 68 -7.80 10.33 -8.45
N ALA A 69 -6.55 9.88 -8.40
CA ALA A 69 -5.54 10.26 -9.37
C ALA A 69 -5.87 9.76 -10.79
N ALA A 70 -6.42 8.54 -10.91
CA ALA A 70 -6.86 7.99 -12.18
C ALA A 70 -8.12 8.71 -12.72
N LEU A 71 -9.14 8.93 -11.89
CA LEU A 71 -10.40 9.58 -12.26
C LEU A 71 -10.20 11.03 -12.69
N LYS A 72 -9.34 11.77 -11.98
CA LYS A 72 -8.98 13.16 -12.33
C LYS A 72 -8.01 13.25 -13.50
N LYS A 73 -7.57 12.11 -14.05
CA LYS A 73 -6.52 12.02 -15.09
C LYS A 73 -5.23 12.75 -14.72
N THR A 74 -4.95 12.90 -13.43
CA THR A 74 -3.73 13.56 -12.94
C THR A 74 -2.53 12.61 -12.98
N TYR A 75 -2.78 11.31 -13.10
CA TYR A 75 -1.72 10.31 -13.22
C TYR A 75 -2.20 9.07 -13.98
N HIS A 76 -1.38 8.58 -14.90
CA HIS A 76 -1.61 7.34 -15.64
C HIS A 76 -0.62 6.28 -15.17
N PHE A 77 -1.13 5.24 -14.52
CA PHE A 77 -0.30 4.15 -14.03
C PHE A 77 0.17 3.25 -15.18
N SER A 78 1.47 2.92 -15.17
CA SER A 78 2.03 1.97 -16.12
C SER A 78 1.49 0.55 -15.87
N PRO A 79 1.59 -0.37 -16.84
CA PRO A 79 1.22 -1.78 -16.61
C PRO A 79 1.94 -2.41 -15.42
N ALA A 80 3.23 -2.08 -15.22
CA ALA A 80 4.00 -2.54 -14.07
C ALA A 80 3.48 -1.97 -12.74
N GLN A 81 3.12 -0.69 -12.70
CA GLN A 81 2.50 -0.06 -11.52
C GLN A 81 1.14 -0.66 -11.20
N ASN A 82 0.30 -0.88 -12.21
CA ASN A 82 -1.00 -1.53 -12.04
C ASN A 82 -0.87 -2.96 -11.48
N LYS A 83 0.16 -3.70 -11.90
CA LYS A 83 0.46 -5.01 -11.33
C LYS A 83 0.79 -4.91 -9.84
N ILE A 84 1.65 -3.97 -9.44
CA ILE A 84 1.99 -3.75 -8.03
C ILE A 84 0.75 -3.36 -7.22
N ILE A 85 -0.09 -2.45 -7.74
CA ILE A 85 -1.35 -2.03 -7.10
C ILE A 85 -2.29 -3.23 -6.92
N HIS A 86 -2.41 -4.09 -7.93
CA HIS A 86 -3.23 -5.30 -7.84
C HIS A 86 -2.69 -6.28 -6.79
N GLU A 87 -1.37 -6.46 -6.72
CA GLU A 87 -0.73 -7.29 -5.70
C GLU A 87 -0.95 -6.73 -4.29
N ILE A 88 -0.88 -5.41 -4.10
CA ILE A 88 -1.21 -4.72 -2.84
C ILE A 88 -2.65 -5.04 -2.41
N ASN A 89 -3.62 -4.90 -3.31
CA ASN A 89 -5.03 -5.17 -3.01
C ASN A 89 -5.29 -6.65 -2.73
N SER A 90 -4.57 -7.54 -3.41
CA SER A 90 -4.65 -8.98 -3.17
C SER A 90 -4.14 -9.40 -1.79
N VAL A 91 -3.28 -8.60 -1.15
CA VAL A 91 -2.81 -8.88 0.22
C VAL A 91 -3.98 -8.91 1.20
N GLU A 92 -4.99 -8.04 1.01
CA GLU A 92 -6.17 -7.98 1.88
C GLU A 92 -7.11 -9.17 1.64
N HIS A 93 -7.45 -9.43 0.37
CA HIS A 93 -8.42 -10.46 -0.02
C HIS A 93 -7.97 -11.90 0.27
N LYS A 94 -6.67 -12.17 0.40
CA LYS A 94 -6.15 -13.50 0.81
C LYS A 94 -6.36 -13.85 2.29
N SER A 95 -7.28 -13.17 2.99
CA SER A 95 -7.57 -13.41 4.41
C SER A 95 -9.06 -13.55 4.76
N LEU A 96 -9.91 -13.68 3.74
CA LEU A 96 -11.27 -14.23 3.87
C LEU A 96 -11.23 -15.70 3.43
#